data_AF-A0A420DEY4-F1
#
_entry.id   AF-A0A420DEY4-F1
#
_cell.length_a   1.000
_cell.length_b   1.000
_cell.length_c   1.000
_cell.angle_alpha   90.00
_cell.angle_beta   90.00
_cell.angle_gamma   90.00
#
_symmetry.space_group_name_H-M   'P 1'
#
loop_
_entity.id
_entity.type
_entity.pdbx_description
1 polymer ?
#
loop_
_entity_poly.entity_id
_entity_poly.type
_entity_poly.pdbx_seq_one_letter_code
_entity_poly.pdbx_strand_id
1 'polypeptide(L)'
;MNKAFFILCIAIMSQFNSFSQEQLNDYKYIIVPTSYEFLGKKDKFQLNSLTKFLFNKYGYTAFLENEDFPEDLRNNRCLALTAELIKAKGGLLKTKVRFDLFNCDTKLVISSKIGESREKEYSKAYNLALRDAFKTFQEFSYVYKPNEDIISKGSKRIEIVDKGDVKAKEEIERLKKEVEALKAKEKVVKTKPQEVTTEKEIINESVIVTEDGNLLYAQPIKNGFQVIDTEPKKVMILLNSGVPNTFIVKGKDAIVYKKGTLWIYSENTGSNLKSETLNIKF
;
A
#
# COMPACT_ATOMS: atom_id res chain seq x y z
N MET A 1 61.75 -13.05 9.09
CA MET A 1 60.49 -12.35 8.75
C MET A 1 60.79 -10.88 8.56
N ASN A 2 60.77 -10.40 7.31
CA ASN A 2 61.14 -9.03 6.99
C ASN A 2 60.15 -8.06 7.63
N LYS A 3 60.64 -7.01 8.30
CA LYS A 3 59.81 -5.97 8.92
C LYS A 3 58.78 -5.38 7.94
N ALA A 4 59.11 -5.37 6.65
CA ALA A 4 58.22 -4.99 5.55
C ALA A 4 56.96 -5.87 5.44
N PHE A 5 57.04 -7.18 5.70
CA PHE A 5 55.89 -8.09 5.67
C PHE A 5 54.92 -7.81 6.83
N PHE A 6 55.45 -7.44 8.01
CA PHE A 6 54.63 -7.09 9.17
C PHE A 6 53.90 -5.75 8.97
N ILE A 7 54.56 -4.77 8.34
CA ILE A 7 53.95 -3.47 8.00
C ILE A 7 52.86 -3.64 6.93
N LEU A 8 53.05 -4.53 5.96
CA LEU A 8 52.05 -4.83 4.93
C LEU A 8 50.78 -5.48 5.52
N CYS A 9 50.92 -6.40 6.48
CA CYS A 9 49.77 -7.01 7.16
C CYS A 9 48.97 -6.01 8.01
N ILE A 10 49.64 -5.03 8.63
CA ILE A 10 48.98 -3.97 9.42
C ILE A 10 48.22 -2.99 8.51
N ALA A 11 48.77 -2.66 7.33
CA ALA A 11 48.11 -1.79 6.36
C ALA A 11 46.81 -2.39 5.81
N ILE A 12 46.74 -3.71 5.60
CA ILE A 12 45.55 -4.41 5.08
C ILE A 12 44.41 -4.46 6.12
N MET A 13 44.72 -4.45 7.43
CA MET A 13 43.73 -4.41 8.51
C MET A 13 43.08 -3.03 8.72
N SER A 14 43.59 -1.96 8.09
CA SER A 14 43.05 -0.60 8.24
C SER A 14 41.86 -0.27 7.33
N GLN A 15 41.46 -1.19 6.45
CA GLN A 15 40.37 -1.00 5.49
C GLN A 15 39.03 -1.51 6.03
N PHE A 16 38.72 -1.25 7.30
CA PHE A 16 37.36 -1.42 7.81
C PHE A 16 36.55 -0.17 7.44
N ASN A 17 36.00 -0.17 6.24
CA ASN A 17 34.94 0.77 5.87
C ASN A 17 33.78 0.57 6.85
N SER A 18 33.55 1.58 7.68
CA SER A 18 32.40 1.63 8.59
C SER A 18 31.16 1.90 7.76
N PHE A 19 30.54 0.83 7.23
CA PHE A 19 29.15 0.92 6.80
C PHE A 19 28.32 1.16 8.06
N SER A 20 27.62 2.28 8.12
CA SER A 20 26.58 2.50 9.11
C SER A 20 25.54 1.39 8.93
N GLN A 21 25.56 0.38 9.81
CA GLN A 21 24.58 -0.71 9.78
C GLN A 21 23.27 -0.14 10.31
N GLU A 22 22.22 -0.17 9.48
CA GLU A 22 20.87 0.20 9.92
C GLU A 22 20.49 -0.63 11.16
N GLN A 23 20.16 0.06 12.26
CA GLN A 23 19.86 -0.61 13.52
C GLN A 23 18.34 -0.70 13.71
N LEU A 24 17.89 -1.76 14.41
CA LEU A 24 16.48 -1.94 14.76
C LEU A 24 15.89 -0.71 15.49
N ASN A 25 16.70 -0.02 16.30
CA ASN A 25 16.30 1.14 17.09
C ASN A 25 16.02 2.39 16.24
N ASP A 26 16.50 2.45 15.00
CA ASP A 26 16.32 3.61 14.11
C ASP A 26 14.87 3.74 13.60
N TYR A 27 14.09 2.67 13.77
CA TYR A 27 12.72 2.55 13.28
C TYR A 27 11.74 2.65 14.44
N LYS A 28 10.74 3.52 14.28
CA LYS A 28 9.75 3.83 15.31
C LYS A 28 8.62 2.80 15.38
N TYR A 29 8.30 2.19 14.24
CA TYR A 29 7.13 1.34 14.08
C TYR A 29 7.46 0.00 13.43
N ILE A 30 6.58 -0.98 13.65
CA ILE A 30 6.59 -2.26 12.94
C ILE A 30 5.25 -2.42 12.20
N ILE A 31 5.30 -2.74 10.91
CA ILE A 31 4.14 -3.10 10.11
C ILE A 31 4.15 -4.62 9.93
N VAL A 32 3.02 -5.25 10.25
CA VAL A 32 2.83 -6.69 10.07
C VAL A 32 1.85 -6.89 8.91
N PRO A 33 2.19 -7.67 7.87
CA PRO A 33 1.27 -7.93 6.77
C PRO A 33 0.01 -8.65 7.27
N THR A 34 -1.09 -8.64 6.51
CA THR A 34 -2.31 -9.38 6.91
C THR A 34 -2.25 -10.86 6.54
N SER A 35 -1.30 -11.26 5.70
CA SER A 35 -1.04 -12.65 5.35
C SER A 35 0.44 -12.87 5.07
N TYR A 36 0.97 -14.04 5.44
CA TYR A 36 2.31 -14.46 5.03
C TYR A 36 2.27 -15.26 3.73
N GLU A 37 3.26 -15.04 2.86
CA GLU A 37 3.34 -15.60 1.51
C GLU A 37 3.15 -17.13 1.50
N PHE A 38 3.84 -17.84 2.41
CA PHE A 38 3.81 -19.31 2.47
C PHE A 38 2.49 -19.90 3.01
N LEU A 39 1.57 -19.07 3.52
CA LEU A 39 0.26 -19.50 4.03
C LEU A 39 -0.89 -19.15 3.09
N GLY A 40 -0.74 -18.13 2.24
CA GLY A 40 -1.69 -17.74 1.19
C GLY A 40 -3.10 -17.36 1.69
N LYS A 41 -3.31 -17.19 3.00
CA LYS A 41 -4.58 -16.80 3.60
C LYS A 41 -4.35 -15.77 4.69
N LYS A 42 -5.28 -14.80 4.79
CA LYS A 42 -5.27 -13.78 5.84
C LYS A 42 -5.29 -14.41 7.22
N ASP A 43 -4.37 -13.95 8.06
CA ASP A 43 -4.17 -14.32 9.46
C ASP A 43 -4.31 -15.82 9.73
N LYS A 44 -3.78 -16.65 8.82
CA LYS A 44 -3.88 -18.10 8.93
C LYS A 44 -3.16 -18.57 10.19
N PHE A 45 -3.85 -19.36 11.00
CA PHE A 45 -3.38 -19.79 12.34
C PHE A 45 -3.15 -18.64 13.33
N GLN A 46 -3.74 -17.46 13.07
CA GLN A 46 -3.60 -16.25 13.88
C GLN A 46 -2.16 -15.73 13.99
N LEU A 47 -1.30 -16.06 13.01
CA LEU A 47 0.12 -15.70 13.10
C LEU A 47 0.37 -14.21 12.94
N ASN A 48 -0.39 -13.51 12.09
CA ASN A 48 -0.21 -12.08 11.85
C ASN A 48 -0.66 -11.29 13.09
N SER A 49 -1.83 -11.64 13.63
CA SER A 49 -2.34 -11.10 14.90
C SER A 49 -1.38 -11.38 16.06
N LEU A 50 -0.84 -12.60 16.15
CA LEU A 50 0.14 -12.98 17.16
C LEU A 50 1.44 -12.17 17.03
N THR A 51 1.95 -11.98 15.81
CA THR A 51 3.15 -11.17 15.56
C THR A 51 2.95 -9.73 16.04
N LYS A 52 1.85 -9.08 15.65
CA LYS A 52 1.50 -7.73 16.15
C LYS A 52 1.44 -7.72 17.68
N PHE A 53 0.74 -8.68 18.28
CA PHE A 53 0.61 -8.78 19.73
C PHE A 53 1.97 -8.91 20.42
N LEU A 54 2.86 -9.76 19.91
CA LEU A 54 4.18 -9.98 20.50
C LEU A 54 5.05 -8.73 20.40
N PHE A 55 5.11 -8.06 19.25
CA PHE A 55 5.85 -6.79 19.15
C PHE A 55 5.34 -5.74 20.15
N ASN A 56 4.03 -5.55 20.23
CA ASN A 56 3.44 -4.62 21.20
C ASN A 56 3.72 -5.01 22.66
N LYS A 57 3.68 -6.32 22.98
CA LYS A 57 3.97 -6.83 24.31
C LYS A 57 5.40 -6.53 24.77
N TYR A 58 6.37 -6.48 23.85
CA TYR A 58 7.79 -6.28 24.15
C TYR A 58 8.29 -4.86 23.82
N GLY A 59 7.40 -3.86 23.82
CA GLY A 59 7.77 -2.44 23.80
C GLY A 59 7.94 -1.82 22.42
N TYR A 60 7.67 -2.56 21.35
CA TYR A 60 7.57 -2.01 20.00
C TYR A 60 6.17 -1.45 19.76
N THR A 61 6.01 -0.56 18.77
CA THR A 61 4.69 -0.12 18.31
C THR A 61 4.38 -0.77 16.97
N ALA A 62 3.52 -1.79 16.99
CA ALA A 62 3.19 -2.61 15.83
C ALA A 62 1.73 -2.48 15.38
N PHE A 63 1.56 -2.39 14.07
CA PHE A 63 0.26 -2.30 13.40
C PHE A 63 0.13 -3.41 12.36
N LEU A 64 -1.09 -3.89 12.12
CA LEU A 64 -1.37 -4.66 10.90
C LEU A 64 -1.40 -3.69 9.71
N GLU A 65 -1.03 -4.18 8.52
CA GLU A 65 -0.94 -3.35 7.31
C GLU A 65 -2.25 -2.63 6.92
N ASN A 66 -3.38 -3.15 7.39
CA ASN A 66 -4.73 -2.66 7.10
C ASN A 66 -5.33 -1.81 8.23
N GLU A 67 -4.55 -1.46 9.25
CA GLU A 67 -4.97 -0.60 10.35
C GLU A 67 -4.63 0.87 10.08
N ASP A 68 -5.25 1.76 10.85
CA ASP A 68 -4.95 3.18 10.79
C ASP A 68 -3.58 3.46 11.41
N PHE A 69 -2.69 4.06 10.62
CA PHE A 69 -1.37 4.47 11.07
C PHE A 69 -1.37 5.88 11.64
N PRO A 70 -0.48 6.21 12.59
CA PRO A 70 -0.28 7.59 13.04
C PRO A 70 0.17 8.50 11.89
N GLU A 71 -0.07 9.79 12.03
CA GLU A 71 0.14 10.78 10.96
C GLU A 71 1.57 10.79 10.41
N ASP A 72 2.56 10.69 11.30
CA ASP A 72 3.97 10.63 10.93
C ASP A 72 4.28 9.41 10.07
N LEU A 73 3.74 8.24 10.40
CA LEU A 73 3.91 7.02 9.60
C LEU A 73 3.15 7.06 8.27
N ARG A 74 1.98 7.73 8.22
CA ARG A 74 1.27 7.97 6.96
C ARG A 74 2.09 8.85 6.02
N ASN A 75 2.71 9.90 6.55
CA ASN A 75 3.52 10.84 5.79
C ASN A 75 4.91 10.27 5.44
N ASN A 76 5.46 9.41 6.31
CA ASN A 76 6.75 8.76 6.11
C ASN A 76 6.69 7.28 6.50
N ARG A 77 6.42 6.43 5.50
CA ARG A 77 6.42 4.96 5.65
C ARG A 77 7.78 4.38 6.07
N CYS A 78 8.88 5.10 5.84
CA CYS A 78 10.22 4.65 6.22
C CYS A 78 10.46 4.66 7.73
N LEU A 79 9.58 5.28 8.52
CA LEU A 79 9.62 5.17 9.99
C LEU A 79 9.31 3.75 10.49
N ALA A 80 8.80 2.85 9.63
CA ALA A 80 8.46 1.48 10.00
C ALA A 80 9.37 0.44 9.33
N LEU A 81 9.57 -0.68 10.04
CA LEU A 81 10.00 -1.94 9.43
C LEU A 81 8.80 -2.82 9.13
N THR A 82 8.86 -3.58 8.04
CA THR A 82 7.88 -4.62 7.72
C THR A 82 8.36 -5.96 8.27
N ALA A 83 7.54 -6.61 9.09
CA ALA A 83 7.85 -7.88 9.74
C ALA A 83 7.27 -9.07 8.97
N GLU A 84 8.11 -9.66 8.10
CA GLU A 84 7.76 -10.86 7.35
C GLU A 84 8.09 -12.12 8.14
N LEU A 85 7.22 -13.12 8.06
CA LEU A 85 7.49 -14.45 8.58
C LEU A 85 7.80 -15.38 7.42
N ILE A 86 9.02 -15.89 7.38
CA ILE A 86 9.51 -16.74 6.31
C ILE A 86 9.57 -18.19 6.79
N LYS A 87 9.06 -19.10 5.96
CA LYS A 87 9.22 -20.54 6.19
C LYS A 87 10.66 -20.95 5.88
N ALA A 88 11.41 -21.34 6.90
CA ALA A 88 12.79 -21.79 6.74
C ALA A 88 12.83 -23.22 6.20
N LYS A 89 13.88 -23.55 5.43
CA LYS A 89 14.14 -24.93 5.01
C LYS A 89 14.35 -25.82 6.25
N GLY A 90 13.71 -26.98 6.29
CA GLY A 90 13.76 -27.90 7.43
C GLY A 90 13.46 -29.34 7.03
N GLY A 91 13.82 -30.27 7.91
CA GLY A 91 13.49 -31.69 7.75
C GLY A 91 11.98 -31.95 7.91
N LEU A 92 11.50 -33.08 7.38
CA LEU A 92 10.08 -33.42 7.20
C LEU A 92 9.22 -33.36 8.48
N LEU A 93 9.83 -33.45 9.66
CA LEU A 93 9.15 -33.57 10.95
C LEU A 93 9.17 -32.29 11.79
N LYS A 94 9.66 -31.18 11.26
CA LYS A 94 9.76 -29.91 12.01
C LYS A 94 9.17 -28.75 11.22
N THR A 95 8.35 -27.95 11.90
CA THR A 95 7.96 -26.63 11.40
C THR A 95 9.06 -25.64 11.78
N LYS A 96 9.61 -24.92 10.79
CA LYS A 96 10.66 -23.92 11.00
C LYS A 96 10.28 -22.60 10.36
N VAL A 97 10.41 -21.51 11.12
CA VAL A 97 10.13 -20.15 10.64
C VAL A 97 11.19 -19.18 11.14
N ARG A 98 11.32 -18.04 10.47
CA ARG A 98 12.19 -16.93 10.85
C ARG A 98 11.48 -15.61 10.54
N PHE A 99 11.68 -14.60 11.36
CA PHE A 99 11.27 -13.24 11.04
C PHE A 99 12.36 -12.52 10.27
N ASP A 100 11.97 -11.81 9.22
CA ASP A 100 12.82 -10.89 8.47
C ASP A 100 12.18 -9.50 8.54
N LEU A 101 12.93 -8.52 9.04
CA LEU A 101 12.49 -7.14 9.14
C LEU A 101 13.07 -6.33 7.99
N PHE A 102 12.21 -5.78 7.15
CA PHE A 102 12.58 -5.00 5.97
C PHE A 102 12.28 -3.52 6.16
N ASN A 103 13.14 -2.65 5.65
CA ASN A 103 12.84 -1.23 5.58
C ASN A 103 11.91 -0.89 4.39
N CYS A 104 11.55 0.39 4.25
CA CYS A 104 10.68 0.86 3.17
C CYS A 104 11.26 0.68 1.76
N ASP A 105 12.59 0.53 1.65
CA ASP A 105 13.28 0.25 0.39
C ASP A 105 13.38 -1.27 0.15
N THR A 106 12.63 -2.09 0.90
CA THR A 106 12.61 -3.56 0.85
C THR A 106 13.97 -4.21 1.16
N LYS A 107 14.87 -3.50 1.84
CA LYS A 107 16.16 -4.05 2.27
C LYS A 107 16.02 -4.71 3.63
N LEU A 108 16.63 -5.89 3.77
CA LEU A 108 16.67 -6.61 5.03
C LEU A 108 17.52 -5.85 6.05
N VAL A 109 16.92 -5.48 7.18
CA VAL A 109 17.58 -4.81 8.30
C VAL A 109 18.07 -5.84 9.31
N ILE A 110 17.20 -6.77 9.71
CA ILE A 110 17.55 -7.82 10.66
C ILE A 110 16.70 -9.07 10.47
N SER A 111 17.30 -10.22 10.73
CA SER A 111 16.61 -11.51 10.81
C SER A 111 16.63 -12.04 12.24
N SER A 112 15.55 -12.70 12.65
CA SER A 112 15.55 -13.46 13.90
C SER A 112 16.40 -14.72 13.81
N LYS A 113 16.61 -15.39 14.95
CA LYS A 113 16.98 -16.81 14.94
C LYS A 113 15.88 -17.63 14.26
N ILE A 114 16.21 -18.83 13.81
CA ILE A 114 15.21 -19.80 13.35
C ILE A 114 14.47 -20.33 14.56
N GLY A 115 13.14 -20.14 14.58
CA GLY A 115 12.26 -20.80 15.52
C GLY A 115 11.77 -22.13 14.97
N GLU A 116 11.66 -23.14 15.83
CA GLU A 116 11.21 -24.47 15.44
C GLU A 116 10.18 -25.09 16.38
N SER A 117 9.34 -25.97 15.83
CA SER A 117 8.43 -26.81 16.59
C SER A 117 8.36 -28.22 15.99
N ARG A 118 8.20 -29.22 16.86
CA ARG A 118 7.99 -30.63 16.51
C ARG A 118 6.53 -31.06 16.62
N GLU A 119 5.63 -30.12 16.95
CA GLU A 119 4.20 -30.41 16.97
C GLU A 119 3.69 -30.81 15.60
N LYS A 120 2.75 -31.77 15.58
CA LYS A 120 2.19 -32.30 14.34
C LYS A 120 0.99 -31.47 13.85
N GLU A 121 0.25 -30.87 14.76
CA GLU A 121 -0.89 -30.02 14.41
C GLU A 121 -0.37 -28.66 13.92
N TYR A 122 -0.64 -28.33 12.66
CA TYR A 122 -0.03 -27.18 11.97
C TYR A 122 -0.25 -25.86 12.69
N SER A 123 -1.46 -25.60 13.20
CA SER A 123 -1.77 -24.34 13.89
C SER A 123 -0.88 -24.16 15.12
N LYS A 124 -0.81 -25.19 15.98
CA LYS A 124 0.07 -25.24 17.15
C LYS A 124 1.55 -25.18 16.76
N ALA A 125 1.95 -25.92 15.73
CA ALA A 125 3.34 -25.99 15.29
C ALA A 125 3.87 -24.63 14.84
N TYR A 126 3.12 -23.90 13.99
CA TYR A 126 3.49 -22.56 13.57
C TYR A 126 3.45 -21.56 14.72
N ASN A 127 2.43 -21.64 15.60
CA ASN A 127 2.33 -20.78 16.78
C ASN A 127 3.53 -20.90 17.72
N LEU A 128 4.02 -22.12 17.94
CA LEU A 128 5.18 -22.38 18.79
C LEU A 128 6.49 -21.98 18.09
N ALA A 129 6.65 -22.33 16.82
CA ALA A 129 7.84 -21.96 16.06
C ALA A 129 7.98 -20.43 15.93
N LEU A 130 6.87 -19.72 15.71
CA LEU A 130 6.83 -18.25 15.67
C LEU A 130 7.26 -17.64 17.02
N ARG A 131 6.69 -18.11 18.14
CA ARG A 131 7.08 -17.65 19.48
C ARG A 131 8.54 -17.93 19.79
N ASP A 132 9.07 -19.07 19.36
CA ASP A 132 10.48 -19.37 19.54
C ASP A 132 11.38 -18.46 18.71
N ALA A 133 11.04 -18.20 17.43
CA ALA A 133 11.75 -17.23 16.59
C ALA A 133 11.73 -15.82 17.21
N PHE A 134 10.57 -15.43 17.75
CA PHE A 134 10.37 -14.10 18.33
C PHE A 134 11.24 -13.83 19.57
N LYS A 135 11.74 -14.86 20.27
CA LYS A 135 12.65 -14.67 21.42
C LYS A 135 13.85 -13.78 21.09
N THR A 136 14.33 -13.78 19.84
CA THR A 136 15.35 -12.83 19.39
C THR A 136 14.98 -11.40 19.75
N PHE A 137 13.78 -10.94 19.40
CA PHE A 137 13.33 -9.56 19.66
C PHE A 137 12.93 -9.31 21.13
N GLN A 138 12.73 -10.34 21.93
CA GLN A 138 12.50 -10.19 23.38
C GLN A 138 13.79 -9.80 24.11
N GLU A 139 14.93 -10.27 23.60
CA GLU A 139 16.26 -10.04 24.18
C GLU A 139 16.86 -8.69 23.74
N PHE A 140 16.31 -8.06 22.69
CA PHE A 140 16.71 -6.71 22.29
C PHE A 140 16.19 -5.68 23.29
N SER A 141 17.09 -4.82 23.78
CA SER A 141 16.72 -3.60 24.51
C SER A 141 16.29 -2.51 23.53
N TYR A 142 15.12 -2.69 22.91
CA TYR A 142 14.59 -1.73 21.95
C TYR A 142 14.25 -0.40 22.63
N VAL A 143 14.86 0.66 22.11
CA VAL A 143 14.55 2.04 22.45
C VAL A 143 14.67 2.84 21.17
N TYR A 144 13.57 3.43 20.71
CA TYR A 144 13.56 4.23 19.49
C TYR A 144 14.58 5.37 19.56
N LYS A 145 15.48 5.43 18.58
CA LYS A 145 16.47 6.47 18.37
C LYS A 145 16.20 7.13 17.01
N PRO A 146 15.74 8.38 16.98
CA PRO A 146 15.51 9.11 15.74
C PRO A 146 16.74 9.09 14.84
N ASN A 147 16.57 8.66 13.59
CA ASN A 147 17.59 8.71 12.55
C ASN A 147 17.19 9.78 11.52
N GLU A 148 18.05 10.79 11.34
CA GLU A 148 17.78 11.94 10.47
C GLU A 148 17.62 11.56 9.00
N ASP A 149 18.37 10.56 8.52
CA ASP A 149 18.25 10.06 7.15
C ASP A 149 16.89 9.40 6.91
N ILE A 150 16.37 8.65 7.90
CA ILE A 150 15.05 8.03 7.83
C ILE A 150 13.95 9.09 7.89
N ILE A 151 14.09 10.09 8.77
CA ILE A 151 13.10 11.16 8.94
C ILE A 151 13.01 12.04 7.69
N SER A 152 14.15 12.38 7.09
CA SER A 152 14.22 13.26 5.91
C SER A 152 13.62 12.64 4.63
N LYS A 153 13.51 11.31 4.55
CA LYS A 153 12.82 10.62 3.43
C LYS A 153 11.35 11.04 3.29
N GLY A 154 10.70 11.50 4.37
CA GLY A 154 9.35 12.07 4.32
C GLY A 154 9.28 13.45 3.66
N SER A 155 10.26 14.34 3.96
CA SER A 155 10.29 15.72 3.42
C SER A 155 10.66 15.77 1.94
N LYS A 156 11.50 14.85 1.46
CA LYS A 156 12.02 14.87 0.08
C LYS A 156 10.92 14.72 -1.00
N ARG A 157 9.71 14.28 -0.63
CA ARG A 157 8.56 14.21 -1.53
C ARG A 157 7.80 15.54 -1.67
N ILE A 158 7.94 16.49 -0.75
CA ILE A 158 7.20 17.76 -0.78
C ILE A 158 7.82 18.73 -1.81
N GLU A 159 9.15 18.74 -1.99
CA GLU A 159 9.83 19.67 -2.92
C GLU A 159 9.62 19.34 -4.41
N ILE A 160 9.18 18.13 -4.76
CA ILE A 160 8.99 17.72 -6.17
C ILE A 160 7.67 18.28 -6.75
N VAL A 161 6.71 18.65 -5.89
CA VAL A 161 5.37 19.10 -6.33
C VAL A 161 5.41 20.52 -6.90
N ASP A 162 6.32 21.39 -6.44
CA ASP A 162 6.27 22.83 -6.77
C ASP A 162 6.86 23.20 -8.15
N LYS A 163 7.58 22.28 -8.83
CA LYS A 163 8.11 22.52 -10.18
C LYS A 163 7.26 21.92 -11.31
N GLY A 164 6.32 21.03 -11.00
CA GLY A 164 5.43 20.40 -11.99
C GLY A 164 4.24 21.28 -12.39
N ASP A 165 3.76 22.11 -11.46
CA ASP A 165 2.49 22.82 -11.61
C ASP A 165 2.54 23.99 -12.60
N VAL A 166 3.72 24.59 -12.85
CA VAL A 166 3.83 25.71 -13.81
C VAL A 166 3.79 25.21 -15.25
N LYS A 167 4.52 24.13 -15.57
CA LYS A 167 4.51 23.54 -16.93
C LYS A 167 3.20 22.86 -17.28
N ALA A 168 2.56 22.18 -16.31
CA ALA A 168 1.26 21.55 -16.54
C ALA A 168 0.15 22.60 -16.78
N LYS A 169 0.17 23.74 -16.07
CA LYS A 169 -0.81 24.82 -16.28
C LYS A 169 -0.65 25.50 -17.63
N GLU A 170 0.58 25.75 -18.07
CA GLU A 170 0.86 26.34 -19.40
C GLU A 170 0.45 25.40 -20.55
N GLU A 171 0.70 24.09 -20.42
CA GLU A 171 0.29 23.08 -21.41
C GLU A 171 -1.25 22.93 -21.46
N ILE A 172 -1.92 22.92 -20.30
CA ILE A 172 -3.39 22.85 -20.21
C ILE A 172 -4.05 24.08 -20.85
N GLU A 173 -3.50 25.28 -20.66
CA GLU A 173 -4.07 26.49 -21.28
C GLU A 173 -3.89 26.51 -22.80
N ARG A 174 -2.75 26.00 -23.29
CA ARG A 174 -2.49 25.85 -24.73
C ARG A 174 -3.43 24.83 -25.37
N LEU A 175 -3.61 23.67 -24.75
CA LEU A 175 -4.50 22.62 -25.23
C LEU A 175 -5.97 23.05 -25.21
N LYS A 176 -6.41 23.82 -24.21
CA LYS A 176 -7.76 24.40 -24.18
C LYS A 176 -8.04 25.32 -25.37
N LYS A 177 -7.09 26.20 -25.72
CA LYS A 177 -7.21 27.09 -26.89
C LYS A 177 -7.25 26.33 -28.22
N GLU A 178 -6.51 25.22 -28.32
CA GLU A 178 -6.51 24.37 -29.51
C GLU A 178 -7.83 23.59 -29.69
N VAL A 179 -8.38 23.07 -28.59
CA VAL A 179 -9.68 22.37 -28.60
C VAL A 179 -10.84 23.31 -28.94
N GLU A 180 -10.82 24.56 -28.46
CA GLU A 180 -11.83 25.57 -28.82
C GLU A 180 -11.78 25.95 -30.32
N ALA A 181 -10.58 26.04 -30.89
CA ALA A 181 -10.40 26.31 -32.32
C ALA A 181 -10.86 25.15 -33.23
N LEU A 182 -10.74 23.90 -32.76
CA LEU A 182 -11.22 22.71 -33.49
C LEU A 182 -12.74 22.56 -33.39
N LYS A 183 -13.35 22.82 -32.22
CA LYS A 183 -14.82 22.81 -32.05
C LYS A 183 -15.54 23.87 -32.88
N ALA A 184 -14.87 25.00 -33.20
CA ALA A 184 -15.43 26.01 -34.10
C ALA A 184 -15.47 25.55 -35.58
N LYS A 185 -14.61 24.60 -35.98
CA LYS A 185 -14.52 24.08 -37.36
C LYS A 185 -15.50 22.93 -37.65
N GLU A 186 -15.97 22.21 -36.64
CA GLU A 186 -16.90 21.08 -36.79
C GLU A 186 -18.40 21.46 -36.81
N LYS A 187 -18.77 22.73 -36.59
CA LYS A 187 -20.18 23.17 -36.61
C LYS A 187 -20.79 23.40 -37.99
N VAL A 188 -20.08 23.11 -39.07
CA VAL A 188 -20.62 23.08 -40.43
C VAL A 188 -20.38 21.67 -40.96
N VAL A 189 -21.41 21.02 -41.51
CA VAL A 189 -21.38 19.68 -42.14
C VAL A 189 -21.67 18.49 -41.19
N LYS A 190 -22.95 18.28 -40.83
CA LYS A 190 -23.85 17.33 -41.55
C LYS A 190 -25.12 16.99 -40.77
N THR A 191 -26.23 17.09 -41.50
CA THR A 191 -27.57 16.63 -41.15
C THR A 191 -27.78 15.19 -41.65
N LYS A 192 -28.42 14.41 -40.78
CA LYS A 192 -29.34 13.28 -41.03
C LYS A 192 -28.81 11.83 -40.84
N PRO A 193 -29.56 10.96 -40.11
CA PRO A 193 -29.12 9.63 -39.68
C PRO A 193 -29.77 8.48 -40.50
N GLN A 194 -29.10 7.32 -40.53
CA GLN A 194 -29.71 6.02 -40.79
C GLN A 194 -28.88 4.88 -40.17
N GLU A 195 -29.55 3.73 -40.02
CA GLU A 195 -29.49 2.77 -38.93
C GLU A 195 -28.90 1.39 -39.35
N VAL A 196 -28.58 0.57 -38.33
CA VAL A 196 -28.48 -0.91 -38.21
C VAL A 196 -27.20 -1.74 -38.58
N THR A 197 -26.71 -2.50 -37.57
CA THR A 197 -26.19 -3.94 -37.54
C THR A 197 -24.96 -4.39 -38.34
N THR A 198 -24.06 -5.32 -37.94
CA THR A 198 -23.75 -6.18 -36.76
C THR A 198 -22.25 -6.61 -36.84
N GLU A 199 -21.64 -6.97 -35.71
CA GLU A 199 -20.60 -8.03 -35.50
C GLU A 199 -19.16 -7.94 -36.06
N LYS A 200 -18.16 -7.75 -35.18
CA LYS A 200 -17.12 -8.75 -34.78
C LYS A 200 -15.99 -8.11 -33.93
N GLU A 201 -15.82 -8.69 -32.74
CA GLU A 201 -14.58 -9.14 -32.07
C GLU A 201 -13.28 -8.27 -32.00
N ILE A 202 -12.64 -8.38 -30.80
CA ILE A 202 -11.21 -8.23 -30.44
C ILE A 202 -10.83 -7.00 -29.58
N ILE A 203 -10.60 -7.31 -28.29
CA ILE A 203 -9.53 -6.90 -27.36
C ILE A 203 -9.05 -5.43 -27.39
N ASN A 204 -9.36 -4.67 -26.34
CA ASN A 204 -8.34 -3.95 -25.55
C ASN A 204 -8.94 -3.30 -24.29
N GLU A 205 -8.30 -3.62 -23.17
CA GLU A 205 -8.41 -2.93 -21.89
C GLU A 205 -8.07 -1.45 -22.11
N SER A 206 -9.10 -0.61 -22.06
CA SER A 206 -8.96 0.84 -22.13
C SER A 206 -9.66 1.43 -20.91
N VAL A 207 -8.82 1.96 -20.00
CA VAL A 207 -9.24 2.90 -18.98
C VAL A 207 -9.63 4.17 -19.73
N ILE A 208 -10.93 4.36 -19.93
CA ILE A 208 -11.47 5.59 -20.49
C ILE A 208 -11.44 6.61 -19.35
N VAL A 209 -10.53 7.58 -19.47
CA VAL A 209 -10.58 8.80 -18.67
C VAL A 209 -11.63 9.70 -19.30
N THR A 210 -12.83 9.68 -18.75
CA THR A 210 -13.84 10.72 -19.00
C THR A 210 -13.46 11.95 -18.18
N GLU A 211 -12.83 12.92 -18.85
CA GLU A 211 -12.57 14.28 -18.36
C GLU A 211 -13.85 15.14 -18.39
N ASP A 212 -14.98 14.57 -17.94
CA ASP A 212 -16.27 15.26 -17.87
C ASP A 212 -17.05 14.80 -16.63
N GLY A 213 -16.42 14.96 -15.46
CA GLY A 213 -16.96 14.49 -14.19
C GLY A 213 -17.65 15.61 -13.42
N ASN A 214 -18.92 15.88 -13.74
CA ASN A 214 -19.80 16.81 -13.05
C ASN A 214 -19.64 16.69 -11.51
N LEU A 215 -19.39 17.79 -10.80
CA LEU A 215 -19.14 17.76 -9.36
C LEU A 215 -20.37 17.24 -8.61
N LEU A 216 -20.19 16.18 -7.82
CA LEU A 216 -21.23 15.52 -7.04
C LEU A 216 -21.06 15.79 -5.54
N TYR A 217 -22.17 15.80 -4.81
CA TYR A 217 -22.20 15.98 -3.36
C TYR A 217 -22.91 14.82 -2.68
N ALA A 218 -22.31 14.26 -1.62
CA ALA A 218 -22.89 13.18 -0.84
C ALA A 218 -23.50 13.76 0.46
N GLN A 219 -24.83 13.63 0.62
CA GLN A 219 -25.55 14.06 1.81
C GLN A 219 -25.82 12.86 2.72
N PRO A 220 -25.53 12.93 4.02
CA PRO A 220 -25.71 11.80 4.94
C PRO A 220 -27.20 11.42 5.09
N ILE A 221 -27.46 10.12 5.13
CA ILE A 221 -28.77 9.51 5.40
C ILE A 221 -28.62 8.40 6.45
N LYS A 222 -29.74 7.84 6.93
CA LYS A 222 -29.78 6.85 8.03
C LYS A 222 -28.79 5.67 7.89
N ASN A 223 -28.45 5.22 6.67
CA ASN A 223 -27.52 4.11 6.45
C ASN A 223 -26.55 4.32 5.26
N GLY A 224 -26.06 5.55 5.09
CA GLY A 224 -25.09 5.88 4.05
C GLY A 224 -25.26 7.30 3.54
N PHE A 225 -25.25 7.50 2.22
CA PHE A 225 -25.29 8.83 1.61
C PHE A 225 -26.24 8.89 0.41
N GLN A 226 -26.90 10.03 0.22
CA GLN A 226 -27.56 10.40 -1.03
C GLN A 226 -26.62 11.26 -1.86
N VAL A 227 -26.30 10.83 -3.08
CA VAL A 227 -25.43 11.59 -3.99
C VAL A 227 -26.29 12.43 -4.93
N ILE A 228 -26.03 13.73 -4.98
CA ILE A 228 -26.71 14.70 -5.83
C ILE A 228 -25.72 15.43 -6.74
N ASP A 229 -26.20 15.95 -7.86
CA ASP A 229 -25.43 16.83 -8.75
C ASP A 229 -25.55 18.32 -8.33
N THR A 230 -25.07 19.22 -9.18
CA THR A 230 -25.13 20.68 -8.99
C THR A 230 -26.54 21.27 -9.15
N GLU A 231 -27.49 20.52 -9.72
CA GLU A 231 -28.90 20.89 -9.90
C GLU A 231 -29.82 20.22 -8.84
N PRO A 232 -29.30 20.01 -7.62
CA PRO A 232 -29.78 19.08 -6.60
C PRO A 232 -30.52 17.79 -7.05
N LYS A 233 -30.25 17.27 -8.24
CA LYS A 233 -30.91 16.05 -8.72
C LYS A 233 -30.23 14.84 -8.11
N LYS A 234 -31.05 13.90 -7.63
CA LYS A 234 -30.59 12.64 -7.05
C LYS A 234 -29.95 11.77 -8.13
N VAL A 235 -28.64 11.54 -8.01
CA VAL A 235 -27.85 10.70 -8.92
C VAL A 235 -27.85 9.25 -8.45
N MET A 236 -27.56 8.99 -7.18
CA MET A 236 -27.51 7.62 -6.63
C MET A 236 -27.65 7.60 -5.10
N ILE A 237 -27.82 6.41 -4.53
CA ILE A 237 -27.80 6.17 -3.08
C ILE A 237 -26.66 5.20 -2.76
N LEU A 238 -25.78 5.61 -1.85
CA LEU A 238 -24.68 4.84 -1.31
C LEU A 238 -25.08 4.27 0.04
N LEU A 239 -24.93 2.97 0.22
CA LEU A 239 -25.21 2.26 1.47
C LEU A 239 -23.89 1.85 2.13
N ASN A 240 -23.85 1.89 3.46
CA ASN A 240 -22.67 1.45 4.21
C ASN A 240 -22.41 -0.05 3.98
N SER A 241 -21.19 -0.40 3.57
CA SER A 241 -20.77 -1.79 3.34
C SER A 241 -20.22 -2.48 4.61
N GLY A 242 -19.99 -1.72 5.68
CA GLY A 242 -19.24 -2.15 6.86
C GLY A 242 -17.71 -2.01 6.72
N VAL A 243 -17.22 -1.64 5.53
CA VAL A 243 -15.80 -1.35 5.27
C VAL A 243 -15.61 0.17 5.13
N PRO A 244 -14.62 0.79 5.80
CA PRO A 244 -14.34 2.21 5.66
C PRO A 244 -14.12 2.65 4.21
N ASN A 245 -14.65 3.82 3.85
CA ASN A 245 -14.52 4.41 2.50
C ASN A 245 -14.97 3.49 1.35
N THR A 246 -15.89 2.56 1.63
CA THR A 246 -16.46 1.63 0.65
C THR A 246 -17.96 1.57 0.86
N PHE A 247 -18.71 1.84 -0.20
CA PHE A 247 -20.16 1.92 -0.19
C PHE A 247 -20.75 1.02 -1.26
N ILE A 248 -21.91 0.45 -0.98
CA ILE A 248 -22.70 -0.34 -1.92
C ILE A 248 -23.66 0.61 -2.63
N VAL A 249 -23.74 0.54 -3.95
CA VAL A 249 -24.69 1.35 -4.72
C VAL A 249 -26.06 0.69 -4.67
N LYS A 250 -27.05 1.38 -4.10
CA LYS A 250 -28.39 0.80 -3.91
C LYS A 250 -29.03 0.46 -5.26
N GLY A 251 -29.37 -0.82 -5.46
CA GLY A 251 -30.08 -1.29 -6.65
C GLY A 251 -29.20 -1.61 -7.84
N LYS A 252 -27.87 -1.64 -7.66
CA LYS A 252 -26.91 -2.04 -8.68
C LYS A 252 -25.87 -3.00 -8.09
N ASP A 253 -25.32 -3.87 -8.92
CA ASP A 253 -24.17 -4.71 -8.59
C ASP A 253 -22.87 -3.88 -8.68
N ALA A 254 -22.84 -2.78 -7.92
CA ALA A 254 -21.78 -1.79 -7.97
C ALA A 254 -21.35 -1.32 -6.57
N ILE A 255 -20.09 -0.92 -6.47
CA ILE A 255 -19.51 -0.31 -5.28
C ILE A 255 -18.89 1.04 -5.62
N VAL A 256 -18.89 1.94 -4.64
CA VAL A 256 -18.11 3.17 -4.66
C VAL A 256 -17.06 3.07 -3.58
N TYR A 257 -15.79 3.17 -3.94
CA TYR A 257 -14.69 3.06 -2.97
C TYR A 257 -13.60 4.09 -3.23
N LYS A 258 -12.87 4.44 -2.18
CA LYS A 258 -11.75 5.39 -2.27
C LYS A 258 -10.45 4.66 -2.62
N LYS A 259 -9.77 5.08 -3.68
CA LYS A 259 -8.44 4.60 -4.07
C LYS A 259 -7.48 5.79 -4.10
N GLY A 260 -6.68 5.94 -3.04
CA GLY A 260 -5.84 7.13 -2.85
C GLY A 260 -6.69 8.37 -2.58
N THR A 261 -6.62 9.37 -3.47
CA THR A 261 -7.43 10.59 -3.40
C THR A 261 -8.72 10.53 -4.23
N LEU A 262 -8.87 9.50 -5.07
CA LEU A 262 -9.97 9.38 -6.03
C LEU A 262 -11.08 8.48 -5.51
N TRP A 263 -12.33 8.85 -5.79
CA TRP A 263 -13.49 7.98 -5.63
C TRP A 263 -13.71 7.21 -6.92
N ILE A 264 -13.87 5.89 -6.82
CA ILE A 264 -14.06 5.01 -7.97
C ILE A 264 -15.45 4.37 -7.84
N TYR A 265 -16.26 4.52 -8.89
CA TYR A 265 -17.44 3.69 -9.11
C TYR A 265 -17.00 2.45 -9.86
N SER A 266 -17.43 1.27 -9.41
CA SER A 266 -17.13 0.00 -10.08
C SER A 266 -18.38 -0.87 -10.11
N GLU A 267 -18.87 -1.18 -11.30
CA GLU A 267 -20.08 -1.95 -11.56
C GLU A 267 -19.74 -3.26 -12.25
N ASN A 268 -20.23 -4.36 -11.69
CA ASN A 268 -20.10 -5.69 -12.24
C ASN A 268 -21.37 -6.04 -13.02
N THR A 269 -21.23 -6.32 -14.30
CA THR A 269 -22.35 -6.70 -15.19
C THR A 269 -22.48 -8.22 -15.37
N GLY A 270 -21.76 -9.00 -14.55
CA GLY A 270 -21.69 -10.46 -14.62
C GLY A 270 -20.64 -10.99 -15.61
N SER A 271 -20.43 -10.30 -16.73
CA SER A 271 -19.41 -10.64 -17.73
C SER A 271 -18.17 -9.76 -17.65
N ASN A 272 -18.31 -8.50 -17.22
CA ASN A 272 -17.24 -7.51 -17.16
C ASN A 272 -17.37 -6.59 -15.95
N LEU A 273 -16.22 -6.09 -15.47
CA LEU A 273 -16.14 -5.05 -14.44
C LEU A 273 -15.87 -3.69 -15.11
N LYS A 274 -16.84 -2.78 -15.06
CA LYS A 274 -16.69 -1.41 -15.55
C LYS A 274 -16.38 -0.48 -14.39
N SER A 275 -15.35 0.35 -14.52
CA SER A 275 -14.98 1.30 -13.47
C SER A 275 -14.77 2.69 -14.03
N GLU A 276 -15.21 3.71 -13.28
CA GLU A 276 -15.06 5.12 -13.62
C GLU A 276 -14.69 5.94 -12.38
N THR A 277 -13.99 7.05 -12.59
CA THR A 277 -13.62 7.96 -11.50
C THR A 277 -14.77 8.92 -11.24
N LEU A 278 -15.13 9.12 -9.97
CA LEU A 278 -16.16 10.05 -9.55
C LEU A 278 -15.53 11.26 -8.84
N ASN A 279 -16.06 12.45 -9.14
CA ASN A 279 -15.75 13.68 -8.41
C ASN A 279 -16.81 13.93 -7.34
N ILE A 280 -16.78 13.16 -6.24
CA ILE A 280 -17.73 13.30 -5.12
C ILE A 280 -17.07 14.00 -3.93
N LYS A 281 -17.75 15.02 -3.40
CA LYS A 281 -17.47 15.59 -2.08
C LYS A 281 -18.43 14.99 -1.05
N PHE A 282 -17.86 14.37 -0.02
CA PHE A 282 -18.57 13.86 1.16
C PHE A 282 -18.62 14.90 2.27
#